data_AF-A0AAW0I9W3-F1
#
_entry.id   AF-A0AAW0I9W3-F1
#
_cell.length_a   1.000
_cell.length_b   1.000
_cell.length_c   1.000
_cell.angle_alpha   90.00
_cell.angle_beta   90.00
_cell.angle_gamma   90.00
#
_symmetry.space_group_name_H-M   'P 1'
#
loop_
_entity.id
_entity.type
_entity.pdbx_description
1 polymer ?
#
loop_
_entity_poly.entity_id
_entity_poly.type
_entity_poly.pdbx_seq_one_letter_code
_entity_poly.pdbx_strand_id
1 'polypeptide(L)'
;MGSGLKAKFLPHEEDVDFINEYVNLHNDIRGSVFPAGSNLRFMTWDVALSRTARAWGKKCVYQRNTHLDKAHESHPVFNGIGENMWVGPENEFTASLAIQSWHEEKKSYNFQNDTCVEDNDCSHYIQLVWDNSYKVGCAVTPCQRIGNIHFAALFICNYAPGGTLTRRPYQAGAVCSRCGNADRCTDFLCNYQFWYPPWEVPRPLVCDPLCIFTIFLRGACFVLCIVVVLVIQSRFPDIYSEKQMLSASKTFSTEEEMKSVEEESESEEASEEEEDES
;
A
#
# COMPACT_ATOMS: atom_id res chain seq x y z
N MET A 1 21.57 9.27 23.73
CA MET A 1 21.38 7.95 24.37
C MET A 1 20.01 7.42 23.95
N GLY A 2 19.97 6.19 23.41
CA GLY A 2 18.77 5.53 22.84
C GLY A 2 18.55 5.91 21.38
N SER A 3 18.51 5.03 20.39
CA SER A 3 18.03 3.65 20.39
C SER A 3 18.99 2.73 19.65
N GLY A 4 19.55 1.75 20.37
CA GLY A 4 20.15 0.58 19.76
C GLY A 4 19.04 -0.38 19.36
N LEU A 5 18.76 -0.50 18.07
CA LEU A 5 18.08 -1.66 17.51
C LEU A 5 19.15 -2.49 16.80
N LYS A 6 19.47 -3.64 17.40
CA LYS A 6 20.18 -4.72 16.70
C LYS A 6 19.32 -5.09 15.48
N ALA A 7 19.69 -4.64 14.29
CA ALA A 7 19.04 -5.07 13.06
C ALA A 7 19.29 -6.57 12.91
N LYS A 8 18.24 -7.36 13.06
CA LYS A 8 18.29 -8.83 13.00
C LYS A 8 17.40 -9.41 11.90
N PHE A 9 16.77 -8.55 11.10
CA PHE A 9 15.84 -8.94 10.06
C PHE A 9 16.00 -8.03 8.85
N LEU A 10 15.91 -8.64 7.67
CA LEU A 10 15.81 -7.91 6.42
C LEU A 10 14.56 -7.01 6.43
N PRO A 11 14.65 -5.79 5.88
CA PRO A 11 13.53 -4.85 5.85
C PRO A 11 12.34 -5.37 5.03
N HIS A 12 11.13 -5.02 5.48
CA HIS A 12 9.89 -5.34 4.77
C HIS A 12 9.70 -4.36 3.61
N GLU A 13 9.12 -4.80 2.49
CA GLU A 13 8.95 -3.96 1.29
C GLU A 13 7.91 -2.83 1.43
N GLU A 14 7.21 -2.77 2.55
CA GLU A 14 6.30 -1.67 2.92
C GLU A 14 6.93 -0.71 3.93
N ASP A 15 8.18 -0.94 4.34
CA ASP A 15 8.92 -0.03 5.22
C ASP A 15 9.25 1.28 4.47
N VAL A 16 8.91 2.41 5.08
CA VAL A 16 9.00 3.72 4.40
C VAL A 16 10.45 4.19 4.26
N ASP A 17 11.29 3.93 5.25
CA ASP A 17 12.71 4.31 5.21
C ASP A 17 13.43 3.49 4.15
N PHE A 18 13.12 2.19 4.08
CA PHE A 18 13.50 1.31 2.99
C PHE A 18 13.09 1.93 1.65
N ILE A 19 11.78 2.07 1.37
CA ILE A 19 11.27 2.58 0.09
C ILE A 19 11.97 3.86 -0.38
N ASN A 20 12.13 4.83 0.54
CA ASN A 20 12.78 6.10 0.23
C ASN A 20 14.25 5.91 -0.18
N GLU A 21 15.01 5.06 0.50
CA GLU A 21 16.41 4.76 0.16
C GLU A 21 16.55 4.27 -1.28
N TYR A 22 15.71 3.30 -1.70
CA TYR A 22 15.79 2.75 -3.07
C TYR A 22 15.44 3.81 -4.10
N VAL A 23 14.30 4.48 -3.95
CA VAL A 23 13.82 5.46 -4.94
C VAL A 23 14.83 6.60 -5.08
N ASN A 24 15.36 7.11 -3.97
CA ASN A 24 16.36 8.17 -3.99
C ASN A 24 17.64 7.72 -4.68
N LEU A 25 18.17 6.54 -4.35
CA LEU A 25 19.39 6.05 -4.98
C LEU A 25 19.22 5.81 -6.48
N HIS A 26 18.06 5.31 -6.93
CA HIS A 26 17.76 5.19 -8.36
C HIS A 26 17.74 6.56 -9.04
N ASN A 27 17.06 7.55 -8.45
CA ASN A 27 16.97 8.89 -9.03
C ASN A 27 18.33 9.61 -9.02
N ASP A 28 19.15 9.45 -7.98
CA ASP A 28 20.50 10.00 -7.92
C ASP A 28 21.39 9.43 -9.04
N ILE A 29 21.34 8.11 -9.25
CA ILE A 29 22.07 7.46 -10.35
C ILE A 29 21.59 7.98 -11.70
N ARG A 30 20.27 8.08 -11.91
CA ARG A 30 19.68 8.56 -13.16
C ARG A 30 20.02 10.03 -13.42
N GLY A 31 19.97 10.89 -12.42
CA GLY A 31 20.29 12.31 -12.53
C GLY A 31 21.77 12.59 -12.78
N SER A 32 22.66 11.63 -12.52
CA SER A 32 24.12 11.78 -12.59
C SER A 32 24.80 10.99 -13.72
N VAL A 33 24.03 10.44 -14.67
CA VAL A 33 24.60 9.67 -15.78
C VAL A 33 25.53 10.48 -16.67
N PHE A 34 26.50 9.80 -17.28
CA PHE A 34 27.34 10.34 -18.33
C PHE A 34 27.33 9.43 -19.58
N PRO A 35 27.08 9.97 -20.79
CA PRO A 35 26.71 11.36 -21.08
C PRO A 35 25.38 11.78 -20.44
N ALA A 36 25.15 13.08 -20.25
CA ALA A 36 23.93 13.56 -19.60
C ALA A 36 22.67 13.14 -20.38
N GLY A 37 21.66 12.65 -19.66
CA GLY A 37 20.39 12.23 -20.25
C GLY A 37 19.40 13.39 -20.42
N SER A 38 18.87 13.54 -21.62
CA SER A 38 17.92 14.60 -21.96
C SER A 38 16.45 14.26 -21.66
N ASN A 39 16.13 12.96 -21.52
CA ASN A 39 14.76 12.44 -21.43
C ASN A 39 14.55 11.41 -20.29
N LEU A 40 15.46 11.34 -19.32
CA LEU A 40 15.35 10.40 -18.19
C LEU A 40 14.19 10.79 -17.29
N ARG A 41 13.28 9.86 -17.03
CA ARG A 41 12.13 10.10 -16.14
C ARG A 41 12.48 9.94 -14.68
N PHE A 42 11.85 10.75 -13.84
CA PHE A 42 11.87 10.59 -12.39
C PHE A 42 11.15 9.30 -12.01
N MET A 43 11.78 8.49 -11.16
CA MET A 43 11.29 7.19 -10.74
C MET A 43 10.52 7.30 -9.41
N THR A 44 9.43 6.56 -9.30
CA THR A 44 8.57 6.52 -8.11
C THR A 44 8.25 5.08 -7.73
N TRP A 45 7.89 4.86 -6.46
CA TRP A 45 7.56 3.53 -5.96
C TRP A 45 6.23 3.02 -6.50
N ASP A 46 6.17 1.73 -6.83
CA ASP A 46 4.95 1.02 -7.18
C ASP A 46 4.80 -0.25 -6.33
N VAL A 47 3.71 -0.30 -5.56
CA VAL A 47 3.42 -1.38 -4.61
C VAL A 47 3.08 -2.70 -5.31
N ALA A 48 2.50 -2.66 -6.51
CA ALA A 48 2.22 -3.90 -7.25
C ALA A 48 3.52 -4.54 -7.73
N LEU A 49 4.49 -3.74 -8.20
CA LEU A 49 5.83 -4.22 -8.55
C LEU A 49 6.56 -4.84 -7.35
N SER A 50 6.51 -4.22 -6.17
CA SER A 50 7.18 -4.76 -4.97
C SER A 50 6.56 -6.09 -4.52
N ARG A 51 5.23 -6.22 -4.62
CA ARG A 51 4.52 -7.47 -4.34
C ARG A 51 4.92 -8.59 -5.29
N THR A 52 5.08 -8.28 -6.58
CA THR A 52 5.57 -9.23 -7.59
C THR A 52 7.00 -9.67 -7.29
N ALA A 53 7.89 -8.72 -6.98
CA ALA A 53 9.26 -9.00 -6.57
C ALA A 53 9.33 -9.92 -5.34
N ARG A 54 8.53 -9.64 -4.31
CA ARG A 54 8.42 -10.49 -3.09
C ARG A 54 7.87 -11.87 -3.41
N ALA A 55 6.83 -11.96 -4.24
CA ALA A 55 6.21 -13.23 -4.60
C ALA A 55 7.19 -14.14 -5.35
N TRP A 56 8.01 -13.57 -6.24
CA TRP A 56 9.07 -14.30 -6.92
C TRP A 56 10.22 -14.65 -5.97
N GLY A 57 10.64 -13.71 -5.11
CA GLY A 57 11.70 -13.90 -4.12
C GLY A 57 11.45 -15.07 -3.16
N LYS A 58 10.18 -15.30 -2.77
CA LYS A 58 9.77 -16.46 -1.95
C LYS A 58 10.08 -17.83 -2.55
N LYS A 59 10.33 -17.92 -3.87
CA LYS A 59 10.78 -19.15 -4.51
C LYS A 59 12.25 -19.46 -4.26
N CYS A 60 13.04 -18.48 -3.80
CA CYS A 60 14.47 -18.61 -3.54
C CYS A 60 15.26 -19.17 -4.73
N VAL A 61 14.97 -18.66 -5.93
CA VAL A 61 15.67 -19.01 -7.17
C VAL A 61 16.31 -17.76 -7.78
N TYR A 62 17.57 -17.87 -8.20
CA TYR A 62 18.27 -16.80 -8.92
C TYR A 62 18.06 -16.94 -10.43
N GLN A 63 16.82 -16.73 -10.86
CA GLN A 63 16.37 -16.82 -12.25
C GLN A 63 15.32 -15.74 -12.50
N ARG A 64 15.30 -15.19 -13.72
CA ARG A 64 14.31 -14.17 -14.11
C ARG A 64 12.87 -14.69 -13.96
N ASN A 65 11.98 -13.84 -13.47
CA ASN A 65 10.57 -14.14 -13.34
C ASN A 65 9.89 -14.38 -14.71
N THR A 66 9.30 -15.55 -14.89
CA THR A 66 8.69 -15.99 -16.16
C THR A 66 7.31 -15.38 -16.44
N HIS A 67 6.80 -14.55 -15.54
CA HIS A 67 5.50 -13.88 -15.64
C HIS A 67 5.61 -12.38 -16.02
N LEU A 68 6.82 -11.84 -16.15
CA LEU A 68 7.06 -10.41 -16.36
C LEU A 68 6.53 -9.89 -17.70
N ASP A 69 6.49 -10.75 -18.72
CA ASP A 69 6.05 -10.39 -20.08
C ASP A 69 4.57 -10.70 -20.32
N LYS A 70 3.91 -11.36 -19.36
CA LYS A 70 2.52 -11.81 -19.49
C LYS A 70 1.55 -10.77 -18.94
N ALA A 71 0.53 -10.47 -19.73
CA ALA A 71 -0.46 -9.47 -19.36
C ALA A 71 -1.20 -9.84 -18.07
N HIS A 72 -1.33 -8.88 -17.16
CA HIS A 72 -2.02 -9.00 -15.87
C HIS A 72 -1.46 -10.05 -14.89
N GLU A 73 -0.33 -10.70 -15.18
CA GLU A 73 0.27 -11.68 -14.26
C GLU A 73 1.28 -11.06 -13.28
N SER A 74 2.05 -10.06 -13.73
CA SER A 74 3.09 -9.39 -12.95
C SER A 74 2.74 -7.96 -12.51
N HIS A 75 1.79 -7.31 -13.19
CA HIS A 75 1.23 -6.01 -12.84
C HIS A 75 -0.18 -5.86 -13.43
N PRO A 76 -1.12 -5.18 -12.75
CA PRO A 76 -2.49 -4.99 -13.27
C PRO A 76 -2.60 -4.14 -14.55
N VAL A 77 -1.53 -3.46 -14.99
CA VAL A 77 -1.58 -2.38 -15.99
C VAL A 77 -0.39 -2.41 -16.91
N PHE A 78 0.83 -2.46 -16.37
CA PHE A 78 2.04 -2.57 -17.16
C PHE A 78 2.24 -4.01 -17.66
N ASN A 79 2.78 -4.12 -18.87
CA ASN A 79 3.28 -5.35 -19.47
C ASN A 79 4.77 -5.15 -19.79
N GLY A 80 5.52 -6.24 -19.93
CA GLY A 80 6.95 -6.17 -20.22
C GLY A 80 7.72 -5.55 -19.06
N ILE A 81 7.61 -6.16 -17.88
CA ILE A 81 8.23 -5.69 -16.65
C ILE A 81 9.73 -5.97 -16.68
N GLY A 82 10.52 -4.97 -16.33
CA GLY A 82 11.97 -5.09 -16.12
C GLY A 82 12.29 -5.76 -14.80
N GLU A 83 13.45 -6.40 -14.67
CA GLU A 83 13.85 -7.03 -13.43
C GLU A 83 15.36 -6.98 -13.27
N ASN A 84 15.81 -6.50 -12.10
CA ASN A 84 17.17 -6.69 -11.63
C ASN A 84 17.13 -7.58 -10.39
N MET A 85 18.10 -8.48 -10.29
CA MET A 85 18.25 -9.38 -9.15
C MET A 85 19.66 -9.26 -8.57
N TRP A 86 19.76 -9.36 -7.25
CA TRP A 86 21.01 -9.46 -6.53
C TRP A 86 20.90 -10.59 -5.53
N VAL A 87 21.99 -11.33 -5.34
CA VAL A 87 22.09 -12.38 -4.34
C VAL A 87 23.42 -12.30 -3.62
N GLY A 88 23.38 -12.44 -2.30
CA GLY A 88 24.55 -12.45 -1.44
C GLY A 88 24.22 -12.93 -0.03
N PRO A 89 25.19 -12.97 0.88
CA PRO A 89 24.95 -13.31 2.28
C PRO A 89 23.96 -12.33 2.94
N GLU A 90 22.99 -12.84 3.70
CA GLU A 90 21.94 -12.04 4.34
C GLU A 90 22.50 -10.96 5.27
N ASN A 91 23.58 -11.28 5.99
CA ASN A 91 24.25 -10.37 6.91
C ASN A 91 25.06 -9.25 6.23
N GLU A 92 25.26 -9.32 4.92
CA GLU A 92 25.98 -8.33 4.11
C GLU A 92 25.03 -7.45 3.30
N PHE A 93 23.75 -7.80 3.25
CA PHE A 93 22.78 -7.09 2.42
C PHE A 93 22.53 -5.66 2.92
N THR A 94 22.67 -4.72 2.00
CA THR A 94 22.07 -3.39 2.09
C THR A 94 21.51 -3.00 0.74
N ALA A 95 20.46 -2.17 0.73
CA ALA A 95 19.88 -1.56 -0.46
C ALA A 95 20.94 -0.96 -1.37
N SER A 96 21.76 -0.10 -0.75
CA SER A 96 22.81 0.66 -1.40
C SER A 96 23.86 -0.25 -2.03
N LEU A 97 24.31 -1.29 -1.33
CA LEU A 97 25.29 -2.24 -1.88
C LEU A 97 24.75 -2.94 -3.12
N ALA A 98 23.51 -3.44 -3.08
CA ALA A 98 22.93 -4.16 -4.21
C ALA A 98 22.72 -3.24 -5.43
N ILE A 99 22.11 -2.06 -5.24
CA ILE A 99 21.89 -1.11 -6.35
C ILE A 99 23.21 -0.56 -6.89
N GLN A 100 24.19 -0.26 -6.03
CA GLN A 100 25.50 0.19 -6.50
C GLN A 100 26.19 -0.89 -7.31
N SER A 101 26.10 -2.18 -6.92
CA SER A 101 26.68 -3.27 -7.70
C SER A 101 26.11 -3.33 -9.13
N TRP A 102 24.80 -3.12 -9.30
CA TRP A 102 24.18 -2.99 -10.62
C TRP A 102 24.66 -1.74 -11.37
N HIS A 103 24.83 -0.61 -10.68
CA HIS A 103 25.35 0.62 -11.28
C HIS A 103 26.83 0.50 -11.70
N GLU A 104 27.64 -0.31 -11.01
CA GLU A 104 29.04 -0.52 -11.35
C GLU A 104 29.25 -1.15 -12.73
N GLU A 105 28.25 -1.87 -13.25
CA GLU A 105 28.28 -2.42 -14.60
C GLU A 105 28.36 -1.33 -15.69
N LYS A 106 28.15 -0.06 -15.35
CA LYS A 106 28.46 1.06 -16.26
C LYS A 106 29.89 1.02 -16.79
N LYS A 107 30.84 0.46 -16.01
CA LYS A 107 32.24 0.30 -16.41
C LYS A 107 32.37 -0.64 -17.62
N SER A 108 31.40 -1.55 -17.79
CA SER A 108 31.30 -2.51 -18.88
C SER A 108 30.42 -2.02 -20.03
N TYR A 109 29.69 -0.91 -19.89
CA TYR A 109 28.81 -0.39 -20.94
C TYR A 109 29.44 0.79 -21.69
N ASN A 110 29.53 0.69 -23.01
CA ASN A 110 29.94 1.78 -23.87
C ASN A 110 28.72 2.43 -24.53
N PHE A 111 28.40 3.64 -24.07
CA PHE A 111 27.23 4.39 -24.56
C PHE A 111 27.33 4.78 -26.05
N GLN A 112 28.54 5.03 -26.55
CA GLN A 112 28.71 5.56 -27.91
C GLN A 112 28.34 4.53 -28.98
N ASN A 113 28.76 3.28 -28.77
CA ASN A 113 28.49 2.18 -29.69
C ASN A 113 27.31 1.29 -29.25
N ASP A 114 26.70 1.56 -28.09
CA ASP A 114 25.60 0.78 -27.52
C ASP A 114 25.97 -0.70 -27.32
N THR A 115 27.20 -0.94 -26.87
CA THR A 115 27.70 -2.30 -26.63
C THR A 115 28.14 -2.47 -25.18
N CYS A 116 28.05 -3.71 -24.71
CA CYS A 116 28.69 -4.13 -23.48
C CYS A 116 29.99 -4.85 -23.80
N VAL A 117 30.99 -4.71 -22.93
CA VAL A 117 32.25 -5.45 -23.05
C VAL A 117 31.93 -6.93 -23.16
N GLU A 118 32.58 -7.62 -24.10
CA GLU A 118 32.40 -9.05 -24.32
C GLU A 118 32.59 -9.82 -23.00
N ASP A 119 31.76 -10.84 -22.79
CA ASP A 119 31.70 -11.68 -21.58
C ASP A 119 31.28 -10.98 -20.26
N ASN A 120 30.96 -9.68 -20.27
CA ASN A 120 30.39 -8.98 -19.11
C ASN A 120 28.89 -8.70 -19.29
N ASP A 121 28.16 -8.70 -18.17
CA ASP A 121 26.79 -8.21 -18.11
C ASP A 121 26.77 -6.72 -17.76
N CYS A 122 25.82 -6.02 -18.36
CA CYS A 122 25.56 -4.58 -18.25
C CYS A 122 24.05 -4.30 -18.15
N SER A 123 23.24 -5.37 -18.19
CA SER A 123 21.79 -5.29 -18.29
C SER A 123 21.18 -4.66 -17.05
N HIS A 124 21.79 -4.87 -15.87
CA HIS A 124 21.31 -4.24 -14.65
C HIS A 124 21.54 -2.73 -14.68
N TYR A 125 22.72 -2.27 -15.12
CA TYR A 125 22.98 -0.85 -15.34
C TYR A 125 22.00 -0.25 -16.37
N ILE A 126 21.84 -0.89 -17.53
CA ILE A 126 20.93 -0.41 -18.59
C ILE A 126 19.51 -0.24 -18.05
N GLN A 127 19.02 -1.20 -17.26
CA GLN A 127 17.70 -1.12 -16.63
C GLN A 127 17.59 0.02 -15.61
N LEU A 128 18.61 0.26 -14.79
CA LEU A 128 18.65 1.37 -13.82
C LEU A 128 18.49 2.73 -14.51
N VAL A 129 19.17 2.91 -15.64
CA VAL A 129 19.19 4.17 -16.39
C VAL A 129 18.22 4.20 -17.58
N TRP A 130 17.25 3.28 -17.63
CA TRP A 130 16.29 3.25 -18.73
C TRP A 130 15.33 4.44 -18.69
N ASP A 131 15.33 5.26 -19.72
CA ASP A 131 14.59 6.53 -19.80
C ASP A 131 13.09 6.40 -19.51
N ASN A 132 12.48 5.34 -20.03
CA ASN A 132 11.05 5.12 -19.93
C ASN A 132 10.65 4.37 -18.66
N SER A 133 11.58 3.83 -17.86
CA SER A 133 11.27 3.21 -16.57
C SER A 133 11.04 4.30 -15.52
N TYR A 134 9.79 4.50 -15.10
CA TYR A 134 9.41 5.54 -14.12
C TYR A 134 8.73 4.98 -12.86
N LYS A 135 8.46 3.67 -12.83
CA LYS A 135 7.99 2.94 -11.65
C LYS A 135 8.98 1.86 -11.28
N VAL A 136 9.20 1.70 -9.98
CA VAL A 136 10.02 0.63 -9.40
C VAL A 136 9.35 0.07 -8.16
N GLY A 137 9.43 -1.24 -7.96
CA GLY A 137 9.07 -1.87 -6.71
C GLY A 137 10.01 -3.03 -6.43
N CYS A 138 10.54 -3.08 -5.22
CA CYS A 138 11.57 -4.02 -4.82
C CYS A 138 11.18 -4.83 -3.59
N ALA A 139 11.80 -5.98 -3.40
CA ALA A 139 11.70 -6.77 -2.18
C ALA A 139 12.99 -7.54 -1.93
N VAL A 140 13.35 -7.72 -0.66
CA VAL A 140 14.42 -8.63 -0.24
C VAL A 140 13.80 -9.81 0.52
N THR A 141 14.24 -11.02 0.21
CA THR A 141 13.74 -12.25 0.84
C THR A 141 14.90 -13.08 1.41
N PRO A 142 14.84 -13.51 2.69
CA PRO A 142 15.80 -14.45 3.22
C PRO A 142 15.57 -15.85 2.64
N CYS A 143 16.64 -16.51 2.24
CA CYS A 143 16.64 -17.82 1.63
C CYS A 143 17.68 -18.71 2.31
N GLN A 144 17.28 -19.93 2.70
CA GLN A 144 18.20 -20.85 3.38
C GLN A 144 19.45 -21.15 2.55
N ARG A 145 19.29 -21.26 1.22
CA ARG A 145 20.38 -21.48 0.27
C ARG A 145 19.98 -21.02 -1.12
N ILE A 146 20.88 -20.34 -1.83
CA ILE A 146 20.81 -20.09 -3.27
C ILE A 146 22.18 -20.42 -3.87
N GLY A 147 22.24 -21.41 -4.77
CA GLY A 147 23.51 -21.90 -5.30
C GLY A 147 24.46 -22.39 -4.19
N ASN A 148 25.59 -21.70 -4.03
CA ASN A 148 26.59 -21.98 -2.99
C ASN A 148 26.50 -21.05 -1.77
N ILE A 149 25.57 -20.09 -1.76
CA ILE A 149 25.40 -19.13 -0.68
C ILE A 149 24.40 -19.68 0.32
N HIS A 150 24.83 -19.84 1.57
CA HIS A 150 23.98 -20.21 2.71
C HIS A 150 23.48 -18.95 3.41
N PHE A 151 22.24 -18.97 3.94
CA PHE A 151 21.61 -17.79 4.53
C PHE A 151 21.70 -16.59 3.57
N ALA A 152 21.17 -16.79 2.36
CA ALA A 152 21.24 -15.81 1.29
C ALA A 152 20.12 -14.77 1.42
N ALA A 153 20.41 -13.51 1.11
CA ALA A 153 19.40 -12.52 0.77
C ALA A 153 19.23 -12.49 -0.75
N LEU A 154 17.99 -12.71 -1.22
CA LEU A 154 17.60 -12.50 -2.61
C LEU A 154 16.88 -11.17 -2.72
N PHE A 155 17.51 -10.21 -3.38
CA PHE A 155 16.97 -8.88 -3.60
C PHE A 155 16.54 -8.70 -5.04
N ILE A 156 15.30 -8.26 -5.25
CA ILE A 156 14.68 -8.15 -6.57
C ILE A 156 14.03 -6.78 -6.69
N CYS A 157 14.30 -6.07 -7.78
CA CYS A 157 13.56 -4.88 -8.18
C CYS A 157 12.88 -5.13 -9.53
N ASN A 158 11.58 -4.87 -9.59
CA ASN A 158 10.82 -4.84 -10.82
C ASN A 158 10.60 -3.40 -11.28
N TYR A 159 10.71 -3.17 -12.60
CA TYR A 159 10.66 -1.83 -13.22
C TYR A 159 9.56 -1.77 -14.27
N ALA A 160 8.83 -0.65 -14.32
CA ALA A 160 7.78 -0.47 -15.30
C ALA A 160 7.80 0.93 -15.97
N PRO A 161 7.60 0.96 -17.30
CA PRO A 161 7.89 -0.11 -18.26
C PRO A 161 9.31 -0.68 -18.12
N GLY A 162 9.51 -1.95 -18.52
CA GLY A 162 10.83 -2.57 -18.50
C GLY A 162 11.80 -2.03 -19.56
N GLY A 163 13.09 -2.21 -19.30
CA GLY A 163 14.16 -1.94 -20.26
C GLY A 163 14.27 -2.99 -21.36
N THR A 164 14.87 -2.62 -22.49
CA THR A 164 15.18 -3.55 -23.58
C THR A 164 16.62 -3.39 -24.02
N LEU A 165 17.29 -4.46 -24.46
CA LEU A 165 18.66 -4.38 -24.99
C LEU A 165 18.69 -4.01 -26.49
N THR A 166 17.65 -3.34 -26.99
CA THR A 166 17.46 -3.06 -28.42
C THR A 166 17.85 -1.64 -28.83
N ARG A 167 18.16 -0.78 -27.85
CA ARG A 167 18.60 0.59 -28.04
C ARG A 167 19.34 1.07 -26.79
N ARG A 168 20.04 2.20 -26.93
CA ARG A 168 20.57 2.97 -25.80
C ARG A 168 19.51 3.22 -24.74
N PRO A 169 19.89 3.21 -23.44
CA PRO A 169 18.95 3.36 -22.35
C PRO A 169 18.27 4.73 -22.29
N TYR A 170 18.92 5.78 -22.80
CA TYR A 170 18.40 7.14 -22.83
C TYR A 170 18.99 7.94 -23.99
N GLN A 171 18.45 9.14 -24.22
CA GLN A 171 18.96 10.07 -25.23
C GLN A 171 19.95 11.04 -24.61
N ALA A 172 21.20 11.02 -25.07
CA ALA A 172 22.20 11.99 -24.63
C ALA A 172 21.83 13.41 -25.08
N GLY A 173 22.02 14.40 -24.20
CA GLY A 173 21.77 15.80 -24.50
C GLY A 173 21.73 16.68 -23.25
N ALA A 174 21.36 17.94 -23.41
CA ALA A 174 21.15 18.81 -22.26
C ALA A 174 20.06 18.24 -21.35
N VAL A 175 20.31 18.26 -20.05
CA VAL A 175 19.39 17.73 -19.02
C VAL A 175 17.98 18.28 -19.24
N CYS A 176 16.99 17.40 -19.18
CA CYS A 176 15.56 17.71 -19.35
C CYS A 176 15.16 18.39 -20.69
N SER A 177 16.05 18.48 -21.69
CA SER A 177 15.73 19.13 -22.97
C SER A 177 14.74 18.34 -23.84
N ARG A 178 14.47 17.09 -23.49
CA ARG A 178 13.54 16.19 -24.19
C ARG A 178 12.48 15.58 -23.27
N CYS A 179 12.11 16.29 -22.21
CA CYS A 179 10.94 15.93 -21.40
C CYS A 179 9.62 16.21 -22.17
N GLY A 180 8.52 15.63 -21.71
CA GLY A 180 7.19 15.94 -22.24
C GLY A 180 6.78 17.39 -21.91
N ASN A 181 5.88 17.96 -22.71
CA ASN A 181 5.45 19.37 -22.57
C ASN A 181 4.86 19.73 -21.20
N ALA A 182 4.32 18.75 -20.47
CA ALA A 182 3.73 18.91 -19.15
C ALA A 182 4.66 18.47 -18.01
N ASP A 183 5.85 17.96 -18.33
CA ASP A 183 6.83 17.54 -17.34
C ASP A 183 7.57 18.75 -16.75
N ARG A 184 7.95 18.64 -15.48
CA ARG A 184 8.91 19.55 -14.85
C ARG A 184 10.25 18.86 -14.71
N CYS A 185 11.33 19.63 -14.85
CA CYS A 185 12.66 19.15 -14.51
C CYS A 185 12.83 19.20 -12.98
N THR A 186 12.92 18.03 -12.34
CA THR A 186 13.16 17.87 -10.89
C THR A 186 14.38 16.98 -10.73
N ASP A 187 15.38 17.43 -9.98
CA ASP A 187 16.62 16.67 -9.72
C ASP A 187 17.25 16.10 -11.00
N PHE A 188 17.30 16.92 -12.05
CA PHE A 188 17.83 16.58 -13.38
C PHE A 188 17.02 15.51 -14.14
N LEU A 189 15.78 15.23 -13.74
CA LEU A 189 14.89 14.23 -14.32
C LEU A 189 13.53 14.81 -14.75
N CYS A 190 12.94 14.22 -15.78
CA CYS A 190 11.59 14.54 -16.26
C CYS A 190 10.54 13.99 -15.29
N ASN A 191 9.86 14.88 -14.57
CA ASN A 191 8.85 14.54 -13.58
C ASN A 191 7.46 15.02 -14.03
N TYR A 192 6.54 14.07 -14.22
CA TYR A 192 5.16 14.40 -14.57
C TYR A 192 4.34 14.62 -13.29
N GLN A 193 4.05 15.89 -12.97
CA GLN A 193 3.44 16.29 -11.70
C GLN A 193 1.97 15.83 -11.51
N PHE A 194 1.31 15.31 -12.55
CA PHE A 194 -0.12 14.96 -12.53
C PHE A 194 -0.42 13.44 -12.66
N TRP A 195 0.57 12.55 -12.56
CA TRP A 195 0.36 11.11 -12.75
C TRP A 195 0.17 10.39 -11.41
N TYR A 196 -1.09 10.39 -10.95
CA TYR A 196 -1.53 9.55 -9.84
C TYR A 196 -2.36 8.39 -10.40
N PRO A 197 -1.73 7.26 -10.73
CA PRO A 197 -2.45 6.12 -11.26
C PRO A 197 -3.43 5.59 -10.20
N PRO A 198 -4.70 5.29 -10.56
CA PRO A 198 -5.72 4.83 -9.61
C PRO A 198 -5.36 3.60 -8.76
N TRP A 199 -4.37 2.81 -9.18
CA TRP A 199 -3.95 1.55 -8.58
C TRP A 199 -2.78 1.67 -7.57
N GLU A 200 -2.20 2.85 -7.38
CA GLU A 200 -1.24 3.09 -6.30
C GLU A 200 -1.94 3.19 -4.94
N VAL A 201 -1.96 2.07 -4.23
CA VAL A 201 -2.43 1.96 -2.84
C VAL A 201 -1.36 1.31 -1.94
N PRO A 202 -1.13 1.83 -0.72
CA PRO A 202 -1.87 2.92 -0.10
C PRO A 202 -1.39 4.25 -0.67
N ARG A 203 -2.34 5.06 -1.12
CA ARG A 203 -2.09 6.49 -1.31
C ARG A 203 -1.47 6.97 0.01
N PRO A 204 -0.32 7.69 0.03
CA PRO A 204 -0.10 8.57 1.16
C PRO A 204 -1.41 9.34 1.32
N LEU A 205 -1.97 9.39 2.53
CA LEU A 205 -3.16 10.20 2.82
C LEU A 205 -2.77 11.68 2.65
N VAL A 206 -2.51 12.09 1.41
CA VAL A 206 -2.46 13.48 0.99
C VAL A 206 -3.91 13.87 0.84
N CYS A 207 -4.53 14.06 2.00
CA CYS A 207 -5.89 14.52 2.12
C CYS A 207 -5.86 15.95 1.55
N ASP A 208 -6.50 16.16 0.40
CA ASP A 208 -6.63 17.51 -0.17
C ASP A 208 -7.36 18.45 0.85
N PRO A 209 -7.34 19.77 0.65
CA PRO A 209 -8.01 20.69 1.59
C PRO A 209 -9.50 20.37 1.81
N LEU A 210 -10.18 19.75 0.84
CA LEU A 210 -11.58 19.32 0.94
C LEU A 210 -11.73 18.06 1.82
N CYS A 211 -10.80 17.13 1.71
CA CYS A 211 -10.69 15.92 2.52
C CYS A 211 -10.39 16.29 3.98
N ILE A 212 -9.48 17.22 4.23
CA ILE A 212 -9.20 17.73 5.58
C ILE A 212 -10.47 18.41 6.15
N PHE A 213 -11.10 19.28 5.37
CA PHE A 213 -12.34 19.96 5.75
C PHE A 213 -13.47 18.96 6.08
N THR A 214 -13.66 17.93 5.26
CA THR A 214 -14.70 16.92 5.48
C THR A 214 -14.42 16.06 6.72
N ILE A 215 -13.16 15.74 7.03
CA ILE A 215 -12.80 15.06 8.28
C ILE A 215 -13.12 15.95 9.49
N PHE A 216 -12.74 17.22 9.46
CA PHE A 216 -13.07 18.18 10.53
C PHE A 216 -14.58 18.34 10.71
N LEU A 217 -15.32 18.50 9.61
CA LEU A 217 -16.78 18.63 9.64
C LEU A 217 -17.43 17.38 10.25
N ARG A 218 -16.99 16.18 9.84
CA ARG A 218 -17.49 14.93 10.42
C ARG A 218 -17.18 14.79 11.90
N GLY A 219 -15.96 15.15 12.32
CA GLY A 219 -15.57 15.18 13.72
C GLY A 219 -16.41 16.15 14.54
N ALA A 220 -16.61 17.37 14.03
CA ALA A 220 -17.44 18.39 14.66
C ALA A 220 -18.91 17.95 14.79
N CYS A 221 -19.49 17.36 13.74
CA CYS A 221 -20.85 16.80 13.80
C CYS A 221 -20.96 15.68 14.83
N PHE A 222 -19.97 14.79 14.91
CA PHE A 222 -19.98 13.70 15.90
C PHE A 222 -19.89 14.23 17.34
N VAL A 223 -19.03 15.20 17.60
CA VAL A 223 -18.93 15.88 18.90
C VAL A 223 -20.23 16.61 19.22
N LEU A 224 -20.83 17.30 18.26
CA LEU A 224 -22.12 17.97 18.44
C LEU A 224 -23.21 16.97 18.82
N CYS A 225 -23.29 15.82 18.14
CA CYS A 225 -24.23 14.75 18.49
C CYS A 225 -24.02 14.26 19.93
N ILE A 226 -22.77 14.05 20.35
CA ILE A 226 -22.46 13.66 21.74
C ILE A 226 -22.95 14.73 22.73
N VAL A 227 -22.64 16.00 22.47
CA VAL A 227 -23.06 17.11 23.34
C VAL A 227 -24.58 17.19 23.41
N VAL A 228 -25.29 17.09 22.29
CA VAL A 228 -26.76 17.09 22.25
C VAL A 228 -27.33 15.93 23.07
N VAL A 229 -26.79 14.72 22.92
CA VAL A 229 -27.21 13.55 23.71
C VAL A 229 -26.99 13.79 25.20
N LEU A 230 -25.83 14.30 25.61
CA LEU A 230 -25.53 14.62 27.01
C LEU A 230 -26.45 15.72 27.57
N VAL A 231 -26.76 16.73 26.77
CA VAL A 231 -27.69 17.81 27.14
C VAL A 231 -29.11 17.26 27.30
N ILE A 232 -29.59 16.42 26.38
CA ILE A 232 -30.91 15.78 26.50
C ILE A 232 -30.96 14.89 27.74
N GLN A 233 -29.95 14.06 27.97
CA GLN A 233 -29.88 13.19 29.16
C GLN A 233 -29.85 13.98 30.48
N SER A 234 -29.16 15.13 30.52
CA SER A 234 -29.13 15.98 31.71
C SER A 234 -30.42 16.78 31.94
N ARG A 235 -31.13 17.16 30.87
CA ARG A 235 -32.39 17.90 30.94
C ARG A 235 -33.61 17.01 31.16
N PHE A 236 -33.53 15.77 30.70
CA PHE A 236 -34.61 14.79 30.73
C PHE A 236 -34.07 13.43 31.23
N PRO A 237 -33.69 13.33 32.52
CA PRO A 237 -33.16 12.09 33.10
C PRO A 237 -34.15 10.92 33.03
N ASP A 238 -35.46 11.19 32.92
CA ASP A 238 -36.54 10.19 32.91
C ASP A 238 -37.05 9.79 31.52
N ILE A 239 -36.39 10.17 30.41
CA ILE A 239 -36.82 9.77 29.04
C ILE A 239 -36.79 8.24 28.80
N TYR A 240 -36.06 7.47 29.63
CA TYR A 240 -36.08 6.00 29.59
C TYR A 240 -37.24 5.36 30.39
N SER A 241 -38.27 6.14 30.74
CA SER A 241 -39.53 5.71 31.35
C SER A 241 -40.44 4.92 30.39
N GLU A 242 -39.91 4.32 29.32
CA GLU A 242 -40.65 3.33 28.52
C GLU A 242 -41.08 2.13 29.41
N LYS A 243 -40.28 1.83 30.46
CA LYS A 243 -40.67 0.86 31.51
C LYS A 243 -41.90 1.28 32.32
N GLN A 244 -42.15 2.57 32.49
CA GLN A 244 -43.25 3.08 33.30
C GLN A 244 -44.56 3.14 32.48
N MET A 245 -44.50 3.42 31.18
CA MET A 245 -45.67 3.28 30.29
C MET A 245 -46.03 1.81 30.02
N LEU A 246 -45.04 0.93 29.81
CA LEU A 246 -45.28 -0.52 29.71
C LEU A 246 -45.76 -1.12 31.03
N SER A 247 -45.25 -0.65 32.17
CA SER A 247 -45.76 -1.03 33.49
C SER A 247 -47.21 -0.58 33.68
N ALA A 248 -47.53 0.69 33.40
CA ALA A 248 -48.89 1.20 33.57
C ALA A 248 -49.90 0.52 32.63
N SER A 249 -49.52 0.26 31.39
CA SER A 249 -50.33 -0.51 30.43
C SER A 249 -50.56 -1.96 30.90
N LYS A 250 -49.53 -2.60 31.47
CA LYS A 250 -49.62 -3.96 32.00
C LYS A 250 -50.40 -4.05 33.32
N THR A 251 -50.33 -3.02 34.17
CA THR A 251 -51.13 -2.93 35.39
C THR A 251 -52.61 -2.71 35.06
N PHE A 252 -52.91 -1.86 34.08
CA PHE A 252 -54.28 -1.63 33.63
C PHE A 252 -54.91 -2.90 33.02
N SER A 253 -54.15 -3.66 32.20
CA SER A 253 -54.65 -4.91 31.63
C SER A 253 -54.86 -6.01 32.69
N THR A 254 -54.04 -6.05 33.75
CA THR A 254 -54.20 -7.05 34.82
C THR A 254 -55.32 -6.70 35.80
N GLU A 255 -55.60 -5.41 36.04
CA GLU A 255 -56.80 -5.00 36.80
C GLU A 255 -58.09 -5.30 36.04
N GLU A 256 -58.15 -5.09 34.71
CA GLU A 256 -59.33 -5.48 33.92
C GLU A 256 -59.54 -7.00 33.90
N GLU A 257 -58.47 -7.78 33.76
CA GLU A 257 -58.53 -9.25 33.73
C GLU A 257 -58.88 -9.84 35.11
N MET A 258 -58.39 -9.26 36.21
CA MET A 258 -58.73 -9.69 37.57
C MET A 258 -60.19 -9.35 37.92
N LYS A 259 -60.72 -8.22 37.42
CA LYS A 259 -62.10 -7.82 37.64
C LYS A 259 -63.10 -8.69 36.86
N SER A 260 -62.74 -9.13 35.65
CA SER A 260 -63.57 -10.11 34.91
C SER A 260 -63.61 -11.48 35.58
N VAL A 261 -62.51 -11.89 36.24
CA VAL A 261 -62.44 -13.19 36.94
C VAL A 261 -63.18 -13.14 38.28
N GLU A 262 -63.14 -12.01 39.00
CA GLU A 262 -63.98 -11.81 40.19
C GLU A 262 -65.48 -11.82 39.84
N GLU A 263 -65.90 -11.16 38.76
CA GLU A 263 -67.29 -11.19 38.28
C GLU A 263 -67.73 -12.59 37.82
N GLU A 264 -66.85 -13.39 37.19
CA GLU A 264 -67.14 -14.80 36.87
C GLU A 264 -67.26 -15.65 38.14
N SER A 265 -66.40 -15.47 39.15
CA SER A 265 -66.46 -16.25 40.39
C SER A 265 -67.67 -15.94 41.27
N GLU A 266 -68.12 -14.68 41.34
CA GLU A 266 -69.37 -14.33 42.03
C GLU A 266 -70.61 -14.85 41.28
N SER A 267 -70.52 -15.02 39.95
CA SER A 267 -71.60 -15.62 39.15
C SER A 267 -71.69 -17.14 39.28
N GLU A 268 -70.56 -17.83 39.50
CA GLU A 268 -70.53 -19.27 39.75
C GLU A 268 -70.98 -19.60 41.18
N GLU A 269 -70.56 -18.84 42.21
CA GLU A 269 -71.06 -19.03 43.59
C GLU A 269 -72.55 -18.72 43.73
N ALA A 270 -73.09 -17.74 42.99
CA ALA A 270 -74.54 -17.47 42.97
C ALA A 270 -75.35 -18.56 42.23
N SER A 271 -74.71 -19.39 41.40
CA SER A 271 -75.37 -20.51 40.71
C SER A 271 -75.31 -21.83 41.49
N GLU A 272 -74.39 -21.97 42.44
CA GLU A 272 -74.32 -23.14 43.35
C GLU A 272 -75.21 -22.98 44.60
N GLU A 273 -75.62 -21.75 44.98
CA GLU A 273 -76.59 -21.51 46.06
C GLU A 273 -78.08 -21.59 45.61
N GLU A 274 -78.39 -21.62 44.31
CA GLU A 274 -79.77 -21.81 43.80
C GLU A 274 -80.13 -23.27 43.42
N GLU A 275 -79.19 -24.23 43.49
CA GLU A 275 -79.49 -25.67 43.32
C GLU A 275 -79.73 -26.45 44.63
N ASP A 276 -79.66 -25.80 45.81
CA ASP A 276 -80.01 -26.40 47.12
C ASP A 276 -81.36 -25.90 47.69
N GLU A 277 -82.14 -25.13 46.92
CA GLU A 277 -83.55 -24.80 47.19
C GLU A 277 -84.44 -24.95 45.92
N SER A 278 -84.49 -26.16 45.32
CA SER A 278 -85.62 -26.67 44.49
C SER A 278 -85.58 -28.18 44.25
#